data_AF-A0A915L700-F1
#
_entry.id   AF-A0A915L700-F1
#
_cell.length_a   1.000
_cell.length_b   1.000
_cell.length_c   1.000
_cell.angle_alpha   90.00
_cell.angle_beta   90.00
_cell.angle_gamma   90.00
#
_symmetry.space_group_name_H-M   'P 1'
#
loop_
_entity.id
_entity.type
_entity.pdbx_description
1 polymer ?
#
loop_
_entity_poly.entity_id
_entity_poly.type
_entity_poly.pdbx_seq_one_letter_code
_entity_poly.pdbx_strand_id
1 'polypeptide(L)'
;MNTFSVSGYDENNKRFSPCSLRSVKAVLQSKSDMCFEEEQIAFCGNKRVEIGEDCDEDIFGDEIEGTFPAKNHTTCCTNRCKFQPGAVCSPKNSPCCTKTCEFAVTSRICRQHNTESCRKEAYCTGECRNGVCLTFCEKSGIDMRPCICEN
;
A
#
# COMPACT_ATOMS: atom_id res chain seq x y z
N MET A 1 25.90 -3.24 4.04
CA MET A 1 25.06 -3.61 5.19
C MET A 1 25.81 -3.21 6.44
N ASN A 2 25.22 -2.40 7.32
CA ASN A 2 25.87 -1.98 8.55
C ASN A 2 25.61 -3.03 9.63
N THR A 3 26.63 -3.37 10.43
CA THR A 3 26.53 -4.31 11.55
C THR A 3 26.02 -3.65 12.83
N PHE A 4 25.97 -2.31 12.86
CA PHE A 4 25.46 -1.52 13.97
C PHE A 4 24.15 -0.82 13.60
N SER A 5 23.41 -0.39 14.62
CA SER A 5 22.20 0.42 14.43
C SER A 5 22.53 1.72 13.71
N VAL A 6 21.59 2.16 12.88
CA VAL A 6 21.68 3.43 12.15
C VAL A 6 20.40 4.22 12.37
N SER A 7 20.50 5.55 12.31
CA SER A 7 19.37 6.45 12.51
C SER A 7 18.39 6.46 11.33
N GLY A 8 18.85 6.10 10.14
CA GLY A 8 18.06 6.11 8.90
C GLY A 8 18.05 7.46 8.17
N TYR A 9 18.68 8.51 8.74
CA TYR A 9 18.67 9.87 8.17
C TYR A 9 19.76 10.11 7.13
N ASP A 10 20.87 9.37 7.18
CA ASP A 10 21.97 9.55 6.24
C ASP A 10 21.62 8.96 4.87
N GLU A 11 22.08 9.60 3.80
CA GLU A 11 21.76 9.19 2.41
C GLU A 11 22.09 7.72 2.14
N ASN A 12 23.20 7.23 2.69
CA ASN A 12 23.67 5.87 2.50
C ASN A 12 22.86 4.82 3.28
N ASN A 13 21.98 5.22 4.21
CA ASN A 13 21.09 4.28 4.89
C ASN A 13 20.02 3.71 3.95
N LYS A 14 19.79 4.35 2.80
CA LYS A 14 18.84 3.92 1.76
C LYS A 14 19.51 3.14 0.61
N ARG A 15 20.81 2.87 0.70
CA ARG A 15 21.60 2.26 -0.39
C ARG A 15 22.43 1.10 0.11
N PHE A 16 22.56 0.08 -0.73
CA PHE A 16 23.56 -0.96 -0.51
C PHE A 16 24.96 -0.44 -0.81
N SER A 17 25.93 -0.87 0.01
CA SER A 17 27.34 -0.61 -0.28
C SER A 17 27.83 -1.47 -1.45
N PRO A 18 28.96 -1.12 -2.09
CA PRO A 18 29.53 -1.92 -3.17
C PRO A 18 29.80 -3.38 -2.77
N CYS A 19 30.18 -3.63 -1.52
CA CYS A 19 30.39 -4.99 -1.02
C CYS A 19 29.08 -5.78 -0.98
N SER A 20 28.00 -5.18 -0.45
CA SER A 20 26.68 -5.82 -0.41
C SER A 20 26.16 -6.10 -1.81
N LEU A 21 26.32 -5.17 -2.76
CA LEU A 21 25.90 -5.37 -4.15
C LEU A 21 26.60 -6.57 -4.80
N ARG A 22 27.91 -6.74 -4.58
CA ARG A 22 28.65 -7.91 -5.08
C ARG A 22 28.13 -9.22 -4.49
N SER A 23 27.88 -9.26 -3.18
CA SER A 23 27.34 -10.45 -2.52
C SER A 23 25.93 -10.80 -3.00
N VAL A 24 25.04 -9.81 -3.10
CA VAL A 24 23.68 -10.00 -3.62
C VAL A 24 23.73 -10.53 -5.05
N LYS A 25 24.55 -9.93 -5.93
CA LYS A 25 24.73 -10.39 -7.30
C LYS A 25 25.16 -11.85 -7.38
N ALA A 26 26.14 -12.27 -6.57
CA ALA A 26 26.63 -13.65 -6.58
C ALA A 26 25.53 -14.66 -6.21
N VAL A 27 24.67 -14.31 -5.25
CA VAL A 27 23.53 -15.16 -4.87
C VAL A 27 22.49 -15.21 -5.97
N LEU A 28 22.11 -14.05 -6.53
CA LEU A 28 21.14 -13.98 -7.62
C LEU A 28 21.59 -14.82 -8.81
N GLN A 29 22.84 -14.69 -9.26
CA GLN A 29 23.38 -15.48 -10.39
C GLN A 29 23.36 -17.00 -10.16
N SER A 30 23.37 -17.45 -8.90
CA SER A 30 23.40 -18.87 -8.56
C SER A 30 22.02 -19.45 -8.25
N LYS A 31 21.02 -18.61 -7.98
CA LYS A 31 19.78 -19.05 -7.32
C LYS A 31 18.50 -18.44 -7.85
N SER A 32 18.57 -17.38 -8.66
CA SER A 32 17.36 -16.68 -9.11
C SER A 32 16.44 -17.59 -9.92
N ASP A 33 17.01 -18.43 -10.78
CA ASP A 33 16.29 -19.38 -11.64
C ASP A 33 15.52 -20.46 -10.88
N MET A 34 15.82 -20.69 -9.60
CA MET A 34 15.15 -21.72 -8.81
C MET A 34 13.74 -21.34 -8.35
N CYS A 35 13.48 -20.04 -8.14
CA CYS A 35 12.20 -19.61 -7.57
C CYS A 35 11.76 -18.17 -7.90
N PHE A 36 12.57 -17.39 -8.62
CA PHE A 36 12.08 -16.09 -9.09
C PHE A 36 11.18 -16.34 -10.29
N GLU A 37 10.02 -15.71 -10.25
CA GLU A 37 9.06 -15.70 -11.35
C GLU A 37 9.23 -14.40 -12.14
N GLU A 38 8.64 -14.34 -13.34
CA GLU A 38 8.59 -13.09 -14.09
C GLU A 38 7.85 -12.02 -13.29
N GLU A 39 8.35 -10.79 -13.35
CA GLU A 39 7.74 -9.65 -12.66
C GLU A 39 6.27 -9.53 -13.02
N GLN A 40 5.41 -9.74 -12.02
CA GLN A 40 3.99 -9.50 -12.14
C GLN A 40 3.73 -8.03 -11.81
N ILE A 41 3.03 -7.33 -12.70
CA ILE A 41 2.73 -5.89 -12.56
C ILE A 41 1.62 -5.65 -11.52
N ALA A 42 0.82 -6.69 -11.23
CA ALA A 42 -0.24 -6.67 -10.23
C ALA A 42 -0.49 -8.07 -9.65
N PHE A 43 -0.80 -8.12 -8.36
CA PHE A 43 -1.15 -9.32 -7.63
C PHE A 43 -2.34 -9.06 -6.69
N CYS A 44 -3.51 -9.54 -7.11
CA CYS A 44 -4.73 -9.44 -6.33
C CYS A 44 -4.66 -10.31 -5.06
N GLY A 45 -4.85 -9.68 -3.90
CA GLY A 45 -4.82 -10.32 -2.58
C GLY A 45 -3.59 -9.98 -1.74
N ASN A 46 -2.70 -9.09 -2.19
CA ASN A 46 -1.54 -8.62 -1.42
C ASN A 46 -1.83 -7.36 -0.58
N LYS A 47 -3.09 -6.89 -0.60
CA LYS A 47 -3.61 -5.71 0.12
C LYS A 47 -3.09 -4.38 -0.43
N ARG A 48 -2.54 -4.36 -1.63
CA ARG A 48 -2.06 -3.16 -2.30
C ARG A 48 -2.76 -3.05 -3.64
N VAL A 49 -3.41 -1.91 -3.86
CA VAL A 49 -4.01 -1.62 -5.16
C VAL A 49 -2.89 -1.42 -6.18
N GLU A 50 -2.80 -2.34 -7.12
CA GLU A 50 -1.82 -2.32 -8.21
C GLU A 50 -2.48 -1.99 -9.56
N ILE A 51 -1.69 -1.97 -10.65
CA ILE A 51 -2.18 -1.52 -11.95
C ILE A 51 -3.26 -2.49 -12.45
N GLY A 52 -4.43 -1.94 -12.78
CA GLY A 52 -5.57 -2.73 -13.27
C GLY A 52 -6.50 -3.24 -12.17
N GLU A 53 -6.24 -2.92 -10.90
CA GLU A 53 -7.12 -3.21 -9.76
C GLU A 53 -7.85 -1.94 -9.31
N ASP A 54 -9.08 -2.08 -8.82
CA ASP A 54 -9.85 -0.96 -8.26
C ASP A 54 -9.72 -0.92 -6.73
N CYS A 55 -9.54 -2.09 -6.11
CA CYS A 55 -9.40 -2.33 -4.69
C CYS A 55 -8.65 -3.65 -4.50
N ASP A 56 -7.98 -3.80 -3.36
CA ASP A 56 -7.37 -5.08 -2.99
C ASP A 56 -7.54 -5.29 -1.49
N GLU A 57 -8.55 -6.07 -1.13
CA GLU A 57 -8.83 -6.44 0.24
C GLU A 57 -8.38 -7.86 0.51
N ASP A 58 -8.14 -8.17 1.79
CA ASP A 58 -7.82 -9.54 2.17
C ASP A 58 -8.93 -10.49 1.72
N ILE A 59 -8.58 -11.39 0.81
CA ILE A 59 -9.48 -12.46 0.33
C ILE A 59 -9.77 -13.44 1.50
N PHE A 60 -8.86 -13.47 2.48
CA PHE A 60 -9.05 -14.15 3.75
C PHE A 60 -9.45 -13.09 4.78
N GLY A 61 -10.75 -12.94 5.00
CA GLY A 61 -11.25 -12.11 6.11
C GLY A 61 -10.52 -12.46 7.42
N ASP A 62 -10.50 -11.52 8.36
CA ASP A 62 -9.87 -11.64 9.68
C ASP A 62 -10.40 -12.87 10.47
N GLU A 63 -10.07 -14.10 10.09
CA GLU A 63 -10.50 -15.35 10.72
C GLU A 63 -9.39 -16.41 10.61
N ILE A 64 -8.75 -16.65 11.75
CA ILE A 64 -8.28 -17.93 12.29
C ILE A 64 -7.73 -18.95 11.27
N GLU A 65 -6.43 -19.24 11.40
CA GLU A 65 -5.76 -20.41 10.79
C GLU A 65 -6.68 -21.65 10.76
N GLY A 66 -6.96 -22.17 9.56
CA GLY A 66 -7.35 -23.56 9.39
C GLY A 66 -8.81 -23.87 8.99
N THR A 67 -9.64 -22.88 8.64
CA THR A 67 -11.00 -23.18 8.17
C THR A 67 -11.31 -22.52 6.83
N PHE A 68 -11.27 -23.29 5.73
CA PHE A 68 -12.02 -22.96 4.50
C PHE A 68 -13.48 -23.42 4.70
N PRO A 69 -14.53 -22.74 4.19
CA PRO A 69 -14.59 -21.50 3.40
C PRO A 69 -15.55 -20.43 3.97
N ALA A 70 -15.19 -19.14 3.99
CA ALA A 70 -16.15 -18.09 4.39
C ALA A 70 -16.71 -17.35 3.17
N LYS A 71 -17.98 -17.62 2.90
CA LYS A 71 -18.84 -16.93 1.95
C LYS A 71 -19.00 -15.45 2.30
N ASN A 72 -19.22 -14.66 1.25
CA ASN A 72 -19.75 -13.29 1.21
C ASN A 72 -18.71 -12.18 1.34
N HIS A 73 -18.37 -11.64 0.17
CA HIS A 73 -18.19 -10.21 -0.14
C HIS A 73 -17.74 -9.34 1.04
N THR A 74 -16.53 -8.79 0.96
CA THR A 74 -16.35 -7.50 1.61
C THR A 74 -17.33 -6.51 0.97
N THR A 75 -17.88 -5.59 1.75
CA THR A 75 -18.96 -4.70 1.30
C THR A 75 -18.59 -3.95 0.00
N CYS A 76 -17.29 -3.72 -0.22
CA CYS A 76 -16.80 -2.79 -1.23
C CYS A 76 -15.96 -3.43 -2.35
N CYS A 77 -15.33 -4.59 -2.10
CA CYS A 77 -14.43 -5.22 -3.06
C CYS A 77 -14.86 -6.65 -3.41
N THR A 78 -14.60 -7.04 -4.65
CA THR A 78 -14.78 -8.41 -5.13
C THR A 78 -13.47 -9.18 -4.95
N ASN A 79 -13.55 -10.52 -4.97
CA ASN A 79 -12.36 -11.39 -4.97
C ASN A 79 -11.52 -11.32 -6.26
N ARG A 80 -11.90 -10.46 -7.22
CA ARG A 80 -11.16 -10.15 -8.44
C ARG A 80 -10.54 -8.75 -8.41
N CYS A 81 -10.43 -8.15 -7.22
CA CYS A 81 -9.87 -6.82 -7.02
C CYS A 81 -10.59 -5.72 -7.82
N LYS A 82 -11.91 -5.84 -7.89
CA LYS A 82 -12.84 -4.89 -8.52
C LYS A 82 -13.88 -4.40 -7.53
N PHE A 83 -14.32 -3.16 -7.68
CA PHE A 83 -15.38 -2.63 -6.82
C PHE A 83 -16.68 -3.41 -6.99
N GLN A 84 -17.39 -3.60 -5.88
CA GLN A 84 -18.77 -4.05 -5.91
C GLN A 84 -19.66 -2.99 -6.57
N PRO A 85 -20.82 -3.37 -7.15
CA PRO A 85 -21.76 -2.40 -7.70
C PRO A 85 -22.14 -1.31 -6.68
N GLY A 86 -21.91 -0.04 -7.03
CA GLY A 86 -22.19 1.10 -6.16
C GLY A 86 -21.06 1.49 -5.20
N ALA A 87 -20.01 0.68 -5.08
CA ALA A 87 -18.81 1.05 -4.33
C ALA A 87 -17.90 1.96 -5.16
N VAL A 88 -17.31 2.97 -4.52
CA VAL A 88 -16.33 3.88 -5.14
C VAL A 88 -14.98 3.88 -4.41
N CYS A 89 -14.90 3.18 -3.27
CA CYS A 89 -13.68 3.03 -2.49
C CYS A 89 -13.75 1.78 -1.61
N SER A 90 -12.61 1.40 -1.03
CA SER A 90 -12.49 0.35 0.00
C SER A 90 -11.93 0.91 1.33
N PRO A 91 -12.55 0.60 2.49
CA PRO A 91 -12.02 0.94 3.82
C PRO A 91 -10.67 0.29 4.16
N LYS A 92 -10.37 -0.86 3.57
CA LYS A 92 -9.10 -1.57 3.81
C LYS A 92 -7.96 -0.93 3.00
N ASN A 93 -8.27 -0.34 1.83
CA ASN A 93 -7.28 0.36 1.02
C ASN A 93 -7.17 1.86 1.34
N SER A 94 -8.20 2.48 1.93
CA SER A 94 -8.19 3.92 2.22
C SER A 94 -8.84 4.28 3.58
N PRO A 95 -8.15 5.04 4.45
CA PRO A 95 -8.73 5.54 5.70
C PRO A 95 -9.86 6.58 5.49
N CYS A 96 -9.99 7.10 4.26
CA CYS A 96 -11.03 8.04 3.84
C CYS A 96 -12.24 7.37 3.18
N CYS A 97 -12.32 6.04 3.23
CA CYS A 97 -13.51 5.33 2.80
C CYS A 97 -14.41 4.98 4.00
N THR A 98 -15.71 5.18 3.84
CA THR A 98 -16.71 4.78 4.83
C THR A 98 -17.00 3.28 4.74
N LYS A 99 -17.59 2.71 5.79
CA LYS A 99 -18.03 1.30 5.78
C LYS A 99 -19.11 1.00 4.71
N THR A 100 -19.75 2.04 4.17
CA THR A 100 -20.73 1.96 3.08
C THR A 100 -20.09 2.10 1.69
N CYS A 101 -18.76 2.06 1.60
CA CYS A 101 -18.01 2.11 0.33
C CYS A 101 -18.10 3.46 -0.39
N GLU A 102 -18.35 4.52 0.36
CA GLU A 102 -18.44 5.90 -0.11
C GLU A 102 -17.29 6.72 0.45
N PHE A 103 -16.94 7.82 -0.23
CA PHE A 103 -15.95 8.74 0.32
C PHE A 103 -16.45 9.39 1.60
N ALA A 104 -15.57 9.47 2.59
CA ALA A 104 -15.86 10.20 3.80
C ALA A 104 -15.94 11.71 3.56
N VAL A 105 -16.68 12.39 4.44
CA VAL A 105 -16.79 13.86 4.44
C VAL A 105 -15.44 14.54 4.61
N THR A 106 -15.34 15.76 4.08
CA THR A 106 -14.08 16.52 3.99
C THR A 106 -13.49 16.98 5.33
N SER A 107 -14.26 16.86 6.42
CA SER A 107 -13.81 17.19 7.78
C SER A 107 -13.35 15.97 8.57
N ARG A 108 -13.43 14.76 8.00
CA ARG A 108 -13.02 13.54 8.70
C ARG A 108 -11.50 13.48 8.80
N ILE A 109 -10.99 13.28 10.02
CA ILE A 109 -9.58 13.01 10.26
C ILE A 109 -9.25 11.59 9.78
N CYS A 110 -8.29 11.47 8.86
CA CYS A 110 -7.78 10.19 8.36
C CYS A 110 -6.43 9.80 8.99
N ARG A 111 -5.68 10.78 9.50
CA ARG A 111 -4.47 10.53 10.26
C ARG A 111 -4.42 11.46 11.46
N GLN A 112 -4.26 10.86 12.64
CA GLN A 112 -4.12 11.58 13.89
C GLN A 112 -2.80 12.36 13.96
N HIS A 113 -2.78 13.41 14.77
CA HIS A 113 -1.56 14.12 15.13
C HIS A 113 -0.57 13.13 15.76
N ASN A 114 0.69 13.18 15.33
CA ASN A 114 1.76 12.39 15.90
C ASN A 114 2.98 13.29 16.13
N THR A 115 3.26 13.60 17.39
CA THR A 115 4.37 14.45 17.83
C THR A 115 5.73 13.83 17.56
N GLU A 116 5.86 12.52 17.75
CA GLU A 116 7.13 11.79 17.60
C GLU A 116 7.66 11.84 16.16
N SER A 117 6.75 11.70 15.19
CA SER A 117 7.05 11.81 13.76
C SER A 117 6.88 13.23 13.21
N CYS A 118 6.56 14.22 14.07
CA CYS A 118 6.29 15.61 13.70
C CYS A 118 5.20 15.75 12.61
N ARG A 119 4.17 14.90 12.64
CA ARG A 119 3.08 14.89 11.67
C ARG A 119 1.83 15.53 12.25
N LYS A 120 1.30 16.54 11.55
CA LYS A 120 -0.01 17.12 11.88
C LYS A 120 -1.15 16.18 11.50
N GLU A 121 -2.32 16.46 12.08
CA GLU A 121 -3.57 15.85 11.64
C GLU A 121 -3.76 16.03 10.14
N ALA A 122 -4.31 15.01 9.51
CA ALA A 122 -4.70 15.07 8.12
C ALA A 122 -6.17 14.70 7.97
N TYR A 123 -6.82 15.38 7.04
CA TYR A 123 -8.24 15.29 6.80
C TYR A 123 -8.48 14.72 5.41
N CYS A 124 -9.56 13.98 5.25
CA CYS A 124 -10.06 13.62 3.93
C CYS A 124 -10.45 14.90 3.21
N THR A 125 -9.93 15.21 2.03
CA THR A 125 -10.21 16.50 1.36
C THR A 125 -11.33 16.42 0.33
N GLY A 126 -11.89 15.24 0.08
CA GLY A 126 -13.00 15.03 -0.85
C GLY A 126 -12.63 15.07 -2.34
N GLU A 127 -11.43 15.54 -2.70
CA GLU A 127 -10.93 15.53 -4.08
C GLU A 127 -9.68 14.65 -4.21
N CYS A 128 -9.76 13.62 -5.07
CA CYS A 128 -8.60 12.88 -5.57
C CYS A 128 -8.23 13.47 -6.94
N ARG A 129 -7.08 14.13 -7.05
CA ARG A 129 -6.63 14.68 -8.33
C ARG A 129 -6.34 13.49 -9.27
N ASN A 130 -7.15 13.30 -10.30
CA ASN A 130 -7.04 12.25 -11.32
C ASN A 130 -7.18 10.79 -10.81
N GLY A 131 -8.23 10.50 -10.04
CA GLY A 131 -8.81 9.16 -10.01
C GLY A 131 -8.06 8.06 -9.26
N VAL A 132 -6.95 8.36 -8.59
CA VAL A 132 -6.29 7.40 -7.69
C VAL A 132 -6.22 8.01 -6.28
N CYS A 133 -6.91 7.37 -5.33
CA CYS A 133 -6.84 7.71 -3.92
C CYS A 133 -5.39 7.57 -3.44
N LEU A 134 -4.75 8.70 -3.10
CA LEU A 134 -3.47 8.66 -2.40
C LEU A 134 -3.68 7.91 -1.08
N THR A 135 -2.98 6.79 -0.94
CA THR A 135 -2.91 5.94 0.26
C THR A 135 -2.31 6.68 1.47
N PHE A 136 -1.91 7.94 1.30
CA PHE A 136 -1.37 8.80 2.33
C PHE A 136 -2.04 10.16 2.25
N CYS A 137 -2.69 10.56 3.35
CA CYS A 137 -3.15 11.92 3.56
C CYS A 137 -1.93 12.86 3.72
N GLU A 138 -1.22 13.17 2.64
CA GLU A 138 -0.13 14.14 2.66
C GLU A 138 -0.60 15.45 2.05
N LYS A 139 -0.39 16.51 2.82
CA LYS A 139 -0.80 17.87 2.49
C LYS A 139 -0.09 18.28 1.21
N SER A 140 -0.82 18.82 0.23
CA SER A 140 -0.19 19.43 -0.97
C SER A 140 0.85 20.47 -0.53
N GLY A 141 2.10 20.29 -0.96
CA GLY A 141 3.21 21.23 -0.72
C GLY A 141 4.34 20.75 0.20
N ILE A 142 4.37 19.49 0.63
CA ILE A 142 5.53 18.88 1.31
C ILE A 142 6.08 17.78 0.40
N ASP A 143 7.28 18.00 -0.11
CA ASP A 143 7.91 17.20 -1.15
C ASP A 143 8.48 15.87 -0.59
N MET A 144 7.61 14.87 -0.39
CA MET A 144 8.02 13.48 -0.09
C MET A 144 7.11 12.49 -0.84
N ARG A 145 7.64 11.82 -1.87
CA ARG A 145 6.89 10.90 -2.75
C ARG A 145 6.63 9.53 -2.10
N PRO A 146 5.40 8.99 -2.24
CA PRO A 146 5.26 7.68 -2.88
C PRO A 146 4.20 7.77 -3.99
N CYS A 147 4.67 7.99 -5.21
CA CYS A 147 3.91 7.84 -6.44
C CYS A 147 4.54 6.67 -7.20
N ILE A 148 3.84 5.55 -7.39
CA ILE A 148 4.01 4.81 -8.64
C ILE A 148 2.95 5.40 -9.56
N CYS A 149 3.37 6.46 -10.25
CA CYS A 149 2.71 6.92 -11.46
C CYS A 149 3.76 6.68 -12.54
N GLU A 150 3.60 5.63 -13.33
CA GLU A 150 4.16 5.64 -14.67
C GLU A 150 3.17 6.36 -15.60
N ASN A 151 3.72 7.01 -16.63
CA ASN A 151 3.00 7.84 -17.59
C ASN A 151 1.86 7.09 -18.30
#